data_AF-A0A843LIG9-F1
#
_entry.id   AF-A0A843LIG9-F1
#
_cell.length_a   1.000
_cell.length_b   1.000
_cell.length_c   1.000
_cell.angle_alpha   90.00
_cell.angle_beta   90.00
_cell.angle_gamma   90.00
#
_symmetry.space_group_name_H-M   'P 1'
#
loop_
_entity.id
_entity.type
_entity.pdbx_description
1 polymer ?
#
loop_
_entity_poly.entity_id
_entity_poly.type
_entity_poly.pdbx_seq_one_letter_code
_entity_poly.pdbx_strand_id
1 'polypeptide(L)'
;MSFLGITLENPIRGNRIKRAVGSRCEVCGGEEYLENLVVHTIIEEEEAFGHPPDCMEPFLLILCFQCHEAIHALDAPRHSQEALTMQRPEPLRREIRRILASVPRPYTPPDTDMEEAYIVACTSHFRFGV
;
A
#
# COMPACT_ATOMS: atom_id res chain seq x y z
N MET A 1 9.17 4.92 15.81
CA MET A 1 8.92 4.63 14.39
C MET A 1 7.47 4.18 14.31
N SER A 2 6.59 5.08 13.89
CA SER A 2 5.15 4.85 13.89
C SER A 2 4.78 4.18 12.57
N PHE A 3 4.62 2.87 12.62
CA PHE A 3 4.31 2.04 11.46
C PHE A 3 2.85 1.63 11.59
N LEU A 4 1.96 2.30 10.85
CA LEU A 4 0.57 1.90 10.87
C LEU A 4 0.40 0.42 10.49
N GLY A 5 -0.35 -0.29 11.33
CA GLY A 5 -0.88 -1.62 11.04
C GLY A 5 -1.57 -1.71 9.68
N ILE A 6 -2.12 -0.61 9.14
CA ILE A 6 -2.82 -0.59 7.85
C ILE A 6 -1.95 -1.06 6.66
N THR A 7 -0.63 -0.84 6.69
CA THR A 7 0.28 -1.31 5.63
C THR A 7 1.08 -2.56 6.02
N LEU A 8 1.33 -2.77 7.32
CA LEU A 8 1.97 -3.98 7.86
C LEU A 8 1.04 -5.21 7.83
N GLU A 9 -0.24 -5.03 8.14
CA GLU A 9 -1.26 -6.09 8.11
C GLU A 9 -1.57 -6.55 6.68
N ASN A 10 -1.27 -5.71 5.68
CA ASN A 10 -1.49 -6.06 4.29
C ASN A 10 -0.44 -5.44 3.35
N PRO A 11 0.69 -6.13 3.10
CA PRO A 11 1.75 -5.63 2.21
C PRO A 11 1.26 -5.43 0.76
N ILE A 12 0.18 -6.09 0.35
CA ILE A 12 -0.43 -5.91 -0.98
C ILE A 12 -1.03 -4.52 -1.11
N ARG A 13 -1.66 -3.99 -0.05
CA ARG A 13 -2.19 -2.61 -0.05
C ARG A 13 -1.07 -1.60 -0.21
N GLY A 14 0.01 -1.72 0.57
CA GLY A 14 1.17 -0.84 0.46
C GLY A 14 1.75 -0.83 -0.96
N ASN A 15 1.93 -2.01 -1.56
CA ASN A 15 2.44 -2.12 -2.93
C ASN A 15 1.51 -1.51 -3.99
N ARG A 16 0.18 -1.62 -3.80
CA ARG A 16 -0.79 -0.94 -4.68
C ARG A 16 -0.69 0.56 -4.58
N ILE A 17 -0.55 1.13 -3.38
CA ILE A 17 -0.40 2.58 -3.19
C ILE A 17 0.91 3.07 -3.84
N LYS A 18 2.03 2.37 -3.60
CA LYS A 18 3.33 2.69 -4.23
C LYS A 18 3.24 2.69 -5.77
N ARG A 19 2.49 1.74 -6.36
CA ARG A 19 2.24 1.71 -7.81
C ARG A 19 1.32 2.85 -8.26
N ALA A 20 0.31 3.21 -7.48
CA ALA A 20 -0.63 4.27 -7.82
C ALA A 20 0.08 5.64 -7.94
N VAL A 21 1.08 5.91 -7.10
CA VAL A 21 1.92 7.12 -7.21
C VAL A 21 2.99 7.02 -8.32
N GLY A 22 2.95 5.97 -9.15
CA GLY A 22 3.88 5.75 -10.26
C GLY A 22 5.26 5.25 -9.85
N SER A 23 5.39 4.62 -8.67
CA SER A 23 6.68 4.20 -8.11
C SER A 23 7.67 5.36 -7.95
N ARG A 24 7.16 6.53 -7.52
CA ARG A 24 7.94 7.75 -7.31
C ARG A 24 7.89 8.19 -5.86
N CYS A 25 9.01 8.74 -5.40
CA CYS A 25 9.06 9.46 -4.13
C CYS A 25 8.31 10.79 -4.25
N GLU A 26 7.40 11.08 -3.33
CA GLU A 26 6.61 12.31 -3.34
C GLU A 26 7.38 13.54 -2.87
N VAL A 27 8.58 13.36 -2.29
CA VAL A 27 9.45 14.46 -1.85
C VAL A 27 10.45 14.85 -2.96
N CYS A 28 11.25 13.90 -3.44
CA CYS A 28 12.29 14.20 -4.43
C CYS A 28 11.84 13.97 -5.88
N GLY A 29 10.69 13.32 -6.10
CA GLY A 29 10.18 12.98 -7.44
C GLY A 29 10.94 11.85 -8.14
N GLY A 30 11.95 11.26 -7.50
CA GLY A 30 12.76 10.18 -8.03
C GLY A 30 11.94 8.90 -8.24
N GLU A 31 12.15 8.25 -9.39
CA GLU A 31 11.62 6.92 -9.67
C GLU A 31 12.47 5.86 -8.97
N GLU A 32 11.81 4.95 -8.28
CA GLU A 32 12.46 3.92 -7.47
C GLU A 32 11.79 2.56 -7.69
N TYR A 33 12.52 1.49 -7.39
CA TYR A 33 11.91 0.16 -7.28
C TYR A 33 10.91 0.15 -6.12
N LEU A 34 9.83 -0.63 -6.23
CA LEU A 34 8.79 -0.70 -5.20
C LEU A 34 9.32 -1.10 -3.80
N GLU A 35 10.39 -1.89 -3.78
CA GLU A 35 11.08 -2.34 -2.57
C GLU A 35 11.82 -1.20 -1.88
N ASN A 36 12.24 -0.17 -2.64
CA ASN A 36 12.96 1.00 -2.14
C ASN A 36 12.05 2.15 -1.70
N LEU A 37 10.74 1.99 -1.90
CA LEU A 37 9.73 2.95 -1.46
C LEU A 37 9.12 2.49 -0.15
N VAL A 38 8.84 3.44 0.73
CA VAL A 38 8.22 3.24 2.03
C VAL A 38 6.93 4.05 2.07
N VAL A 39 5.89 3.48 2.68
CA VAL A 39 4.69 4.23 3.05
C VAL A 39 4.94 4.83 4.43
N HIS A 40 5.15 6.13 4.47
CA HIS A 40 5.31 6.91 5.69
C HIS A 40 3.95 7.40 6.18
N THR A 41 3.76 7.41 7.50
CA THR A 41 2.56 7.95 8.13
C THR A 41 2.90 9.24 8.86
N ILE A 42 2.10 10.27 8.62
CA ILE A 42 2.27 11.62 9.21
C ILE A 42 1.78 11.66 10.67
N ILE A 43 0.75 10.87 10.99
CA ILE A 43 0.12 10.80 12.32
C ILE A 43 0.60 9.59 13.12
N GLU A 44 0.48 9.69 14.43
CA GLU A 44 0.78 8.60 15.35
C GLU A 44 -0.23 7.45 15.23
N GLU A 45 0.17 6.26 15.69
CA GLU A 45 -0.67 5.06 15.61
C GLU A 45 -1.99 5.22 16.38
N GLU A 46 -1.97 5.86 17.56
CA GLU A 46 -3.16 6.11 18.37
C GLU A 46 -4.17 7.03 17.67
N GLU A 47 -3.69 8.05 16.95
CA GLU A 47 -4.54 8.94 16.15
C GLU A 47 -5.17 8.17 14.98
N ALA A 48 -4.42 7.27 14.35
CA ALA A 48 -4.89 6.52 13.21
C ALA A 48 -6.00 5.50 13.52
N PHE A 49 -6.02 4.90 14.72
CA PHE A 49 -7.11 4.01 15.13
C PHE A 49 -8.48 4.69 15.15
N GLY A 50 -8.51 6.02 15.29
CA GLY A 50 -9.75 6.80 15.24
C GLY A 50 -10.31 7.02 13.83
N HIS A 51 -9.56 6.65 12.79
CA HIS A 51 -9.92 6.93 11.40
C HIS A 51 -10.27 5.66 10.63
N PRO A 52 -11.34 5.69 9.80
CA PRO A 52 -11.60 4.59 8.87
C PRO A 52 -10.50 4.55 7.79
N PRO A 53 -10.19 3.37 7.22
CA PRO A 53 -9.05 3.21 6.32
C PRO A 53 -9.05 4.16 5.11
N ASP A 54 -10.21 4.44 4.53
CA ASP A 54 -10.36 5.33 3.37
C ASP A 54 -10.06 6.80 3.70
N CYS A 55 -10.22 7.23 4.95
CA CYS A 55 -9.86 8.57 5.42
C CYS A 55 -8.36 8.74 5.69
N MET A 56 -7.55 7.67 5.56
CA MET A 56 -6.12 7.72 5.86
C MET A 56 -5.27 8.33 4.74
N GLU A 57 -5.80 8.45 3.52
CA GLU A 57 -5.10 8.99 2.36
C GLU A 57 -4.27 10.28 2.61
N PRO A 58 -4.80 11.35 3.24
CA PRO A 58 -4.04 12.59 3.47
C PRO A 58 -2.91 12.45 4.49
N PHE A 59 -2.88 11.36 5.26
CA PHE A 59 -1.89 11.10 6.31
C PHE A 59 -0.80 10.11 5.88
N LEU A 60 -0.82 9.67 4.62
CA LEU A 60 0.18 8.77 4.06
C LEU A 60 1.06 9.52 3.07
N LEU A 61 2.36 9.21 3.05
CA LEU A 61 3.33 9.67 2.06
C LEU A 61 4.14 8.48 1.50
N ILE A 62 4.49 8.54 0.23
CA ILE A 62 5.34 7.54 -0.42
C ILE A 62 6.74 8.13 -0.63
N LEU A 63 7.72 7.55 0.04
CA LEU A 63 9.08 8.11 0.12
C LEU A 63 10.12 7.06 -0.26
N CYS A 64 11.21 7.47 -0.88
CA CYS A 64 12.41 6.64 -0.92
C CYS A 64 13.08 6.61 0.47
N PHE A 65 13.93 5.61 0.72
CA PHE A 65 14.60 5.48 2.02
C PHE A 65 15.36 6.74 2.46
N GLN A 66 16.07 7.40 1.54
CA GLN A 66 16.83 8.62 1.85
C GLN A 66 15.92 9.77 2.32
N CYS A 67 14.80 10.00 1.62
CA CYS A 67 13.85 11.05 2.03
C CYS A 67 13.10 10.67 3.30
N HIS A 68 12.78 9.39 3.50
CA HIS A 68 12.16 8.91 4.73
C HIS A 68 13.07 9.15 5.94
N GLU A 69 14.34 8.79 5.85
CA GLU A 69 15.33 9.06 6.90
C GLU A 69 15.52 10.56 7.14
N ALA A 70 15.59 11.35 6.08
CA ALA A 70 15.74 12.80 6.19
C ALA A 70 14.57 13.47 6.92
N ILE A 71 13.33 13.02 6.71
CA ILE A 71 12.15 13.54 7.43
C ILE A 71 12.29 13.34 8.93
N HIS A 72 12.72 12.14 9.37
CA HIS A 72 12.92 11.84 10.78
C HIS A 72 14.14 12.57 11.35
N ALA A 73 15.25 12.62 10.61
CA ALA A 73 16.48 13.26 11.06
C ALA A 73 16.35 14.78 11.20
N LEU A 74 15.52 15.41 10.37
CA LEU A 74 15.29 16.85 10.37
C LEU A 74 14.07 17.27 11.19
N ASP A 75 13.36 16.33 11.82
CA ASP A 75 12.09 16.57 12.52
C ASP A 75 11.12 17.39 11.64
N ALA A 76 10.94 16.94 10.40
CA ALA A 76 10.22 17.71 9.40
C ALA A 76 8.78 17.95 9.88
N PRO A 77 8.33 19.21 9.93
CA PRO A 77 7.11 19.54 10.64
C PRO A 77 5.88 18.97 9.91
N ARG A 78 4.88 18.54 10.68
CA ARG A 78 3.65 17.92 10.20
C ARG A 78 2.99 18.70 9.06
N HIS A 79 2.89 20.02 9.16
CA HIS A 79 2.28 20.87 8.13
C HIS A 79 2.99 20.79 6.77
N SER A 80 4.31 20.59 6.75
CA SER A 80 5.08 20.44 5.50
C SER A 80 4.82 19.08 4.86
N GLN A 81 4.67 18.04 5.67
CA GLN A 81 4.30 16.71 5.20
C GLN A 81 2.88 16.71 4.63
N GLU A 82 1.93 17.35 5.31
CA GLU A 82 0.54 17.51 4.85
C GLU A 82 0.46 18.35 3.56
N ALA A 83 1.32 19.37 3.41
CA ALA A 83 1.36 20.16 2.18
C ALA A 83 1.72 19.32 0.95
N LEU A 84 2.49 18.24 1.10
CA LEU A 84 2.82 17.31 0.01
C LEU A 84 1.61 16.46 -0.40
N THR A 85 0.87 15.90 0.57
CA THR A 85 -0.35 15.14 0.28
C THR A 85 -1.45 16.03 -0.33
N MET A 86 -1.46 17.31 0.06
CA MET A 86 -2.35 18.33 -0.50
C MET A 86 -2.06 18.70 -1.97
N GLN A 87 -0.89 18.35 -2.50
CA GLN A 87 -0.54 18.59 -3.91
C GLN A 87 -0.97 17.44 -4.84
N ARG A 88 -1.40 16.30 -4.30
CA ARG A 88 -1.85 15.16 -5.12
C ARG A 88 -3.03 15.56 -6.01
N PRO A 89 -3.03 15.15 -7.30
CA PRO A 89 -4.18 15.35 -8.16
C PRO A 89 -5.36 14.48 -7.68
N GLU A 90 -6.58 14.99 -7.81
CA GLU A 90 -7.81 14.33 -7.32
C GLU A 90 -7.99 12.87 -7.81
N PRO A 91 -7.65 12.50 -9.06
CA PRO A 91 -7.69 11.10 -9.49
C PRO A 91 -6.79 10.18 -8.66
N LEU A 92 -5.60 10.64 -8.28
CA LEU A 92 -4.66 9.86 -7.46
C LEU A 92 -5.21 9.68 -6.05
N ARG A 93 -5.74 10.75 -5.44
CA ARG A 93 -6.38 10.67 -4.11
C ARG A 93 -7.49 9.64 -4.10
N ARG A 94 -8.38 9.69 -5.09
CA ARG A 94 -9.50 8.75 -5.21
C ARG A 94 -9.02 7.31 -5.35
N GLU A 95 -7.94 7.07 -6.09
CA GLU A 95 -7.36 5.75 -6.25
C GLU A 95 -6.76 5.24 -4.93
N ILE A 96 -6.01 6.07 -4.20
CA ILE A 96 -5.45 5.69 -2.90
C ILE A 96 -6.57 5.37 -1.91
N ARG A 97 -7.63 6.19 -1.82
CA ARG A 97 -8.80 5.92 -0.96
C ARG A 97 -9.48 4.60 -1.33
N ARG A 98 -9.63 4.30 -2.62
CA ARG A 98 -10.18 3.02 -3.10
C ARG A 98 -9.32 1.84 -2.68
N ILE A 99 -7.99 1.96 -2.77
CA ILE A 99 -7.06 0.90 -2.34
C ILE A 99 -7.17 0.68 -0.83
N LEU A 100 -7.23 1.76 -0.04
CA LEU A 100 -7.35 1.68 1.42
C LEU A 100 -8.69 1.07 1.86
N ALA A 101 -9.78 1.41 1.17
CA ALA A 101 -11.11 0.84 1.40
C ALA A 101 -11.22 -0.65 1.00
N SER A 102 -10.27 -1.18 0.22
CA SER A 102 -10.37 -2.54 -0.31
C SER A 102 -10.21 -3.58 0.80
N VAL A 103 -11.26 -4.35 1.07
CA VAL A 103 -11.22 -5.50 1.98
C VAL A 103 -10.78 -6.73 1.17
N PRO A 104 -9.73 -7.46 1.59
CA PRO A 104 -9.36 -8.72 0.94
C PRO A 104 -10.55 -9.67 0.96
N ARG A 105 -10.85 -10.31 -0.18
CA ARG A 105 -11.86 -11.37 -0.17
C ARG A 105 -11.34 -12.52 0.68
N PRO A 106 -12.11 -13.01 1.66
CA PRO A 106 -11.76 -14.24 2.35
C PRO A 106 -11.69 -15.36 1.31
N TYR A 107 -10.63 -16.16 1.39
CA TYR A 107 -10.54 -17.38 0.60
C TYR A 107 -11.50 -18.40 1.20
N THR A 108 -12.48 -18.84 0.42
CA THR A 108 -13.28 -20.02 0.74
C THR A 108 -12.68 -21.19 -0.02
N PRO A 109 -12.06 -22.16 0.67
CA PRO A 109 -11.60 -23.38 0.01
C PRO A 109 -12.78 -24.05 -0.69
N PRO A 110 -12.59 -24.60 -1.90
CA PRO A 110 -13.64 -25.38 -2.55
C PRO A 110 -13.96 -26.64 -1.72
N ASP A 111 -15.24 -27.03 -1.67
CA ASP A 111 -15.74 -28.21 -0.93
C ASP A 111 -15.28 -29.56 -1.53
N THR A 112 -14.50 -29.53 -2.61
CA THR A 112 -13.91 -30.72 -3.23
C THR A 112 -12.84 -31.33 -2.34
N ASP A 113 -12.80 -32.66 -2.27
CA ASP A 113 -11.71 -33.42 -1.67
C ASP A 113 -10.36 -32.89 -2.22
N MET A 114 -9.40 -32.67 -1.33
CA MET A 114 -8.08 -32.10 -1.68
C MET A 114 -7.41 -32.92 -2.78
N GLU A 115 -7.65 -34.23 -2.79
CA GLU A 115 -7.20 -35.16 -3.82
C GLU A 115 -7.75 -34.79 -5.20
N GLU A 116 -9.04 -34.51 -5.31
CA GLU A 116 -9.71 -34.18 -6.58
C GLU A 116 -9.26 -32.81 -7.10
N ALA A 117 -9.12 -31.82 -6.21
CA ALA A 117 -8.59 -30.50 -6.56
C ALA A 117 -7.12 -30.57 -7.04
N TYR A 118 -6.30 -31.41 -6.41
CA TYR A 118 -4.92 -31.65 -6.82
C TYR A 118 -4.85 -32.33 -8.19
N ILE A 119 -5.66 -33.37 -8.42
CA ILE A 119 -5.75 -34.05 -9.71
C ILE A 119 -6.18 -33.07 -10.80
N VAL A 120 -7.19 -32.23 -10.58
CA VAL A 120 -7.63 -31.22 -11.58
C VAL A 120 -6.52 -30.21 -11.88
N ALA A 121 -5.84 -29.68 -10.85
CA ALA A 121 -4.73 -28.75 -11.06
C ALA A 121 -3.58 -29.39 -11.86
N CYS A 122 -3.18 -30.61 -11.50
CA CYS A 122 -2.08 -31.31 -12.14
C CYS A 122 -2.43 -31.86 -13.54
N THR A 123 -3.69 -32.23 -13.79
CA THR A 123 -4.14 -32.74 -15.10
C THR A 123 -4.54 -31.63 -16.07
N SER A 124 -4.88 -30.44 -15.58
CA SER A 124 -5.19 -29.28 -16.43
C SER A 124 -3.98 -28.79 -17.26
N HIS A 125 -2.75 -29.06 -16.79
CA HIS A 125 -1.52 -28.77 -17.54
C HIS A 125 -1.28 -29.68 -18.77
N PHE A 126 -2.04 -30.77 -18.93
CA PHE A 126 -1.85 -31.73 -20.01
C PHE A 126 -2.94 -31.69 -21.11
N ARG A 127 -3.92 -30.78 -21.03
CA ARG A 127 -5.05 -30.75 -21.98
C ARG A 127 -4.84 -29.92 -23.25
N PHE A 128 -3.70 -29.24 -23.42
CA PHE A 128 -3.35 -28.57 -24.68
C PHE A 128 -2.13 -29.24 -25.31
N GLY A 129 -2.38 -30.37 -25.94
CA GLY A 129 -1.36 -31.08 -26.70
C GLY A 129 -1.93 -32.25 -27.48
N VAL A 130 -2.88 -31.97 -28.38
CA VAL A 130 -2.84 -32.33 -29.82
C VAL A 130 -3.81 -31.43 -30.57
#